data_AF-A0A2C5XVU1-F1
#
_entry.id   AF-A0A2C5XVU1-F1
#
_cell.length_a   1.000
_cell.length_b   1.000
_cell.length_c   1.000
_cell.angle_alpha   90.00
_cell.angle_beta   90.00
_cell.angle_gamma   90.00
#
_symmetry.space_group_name_H-M   'P 1'
#
loop_
_entity.id
_entity.type
_entity.pdbx_description
1 polymer ?
#
loop_
_entity_poly.entity_id
_entity_poly.type
_entity_poly.pdbx_seq_one_letter_code
_entity_poly.pdbx_strand_id
1 'polypeptide(L)'
;MSPDNPFGFPFEEACQRHDFGYRNYKAEQRFTKENRKKIDSNFLKDLQNQCSTTKVVKVCRALGKVYYWAVRAFGGSGQTKRDEVGDGNGNGTVIDAEAKEEYDKALAEYEQAVKEAQKQGALPMLDKII
;
A
#
# COMPACT_ATOMS: atom_id res chain seq x y z
N MET A 1 0.03 8.29 -1.16
CA MET A 1 1.37 8.09 -1.75
C MET A 1 1.54 6.60 -1.94
N SER A 2 1.76 6.12 -3.17
CA SER A 2 2.11 4.71 -3.37
C SER A 2 3.61 4.53 -3.14
N PRO A 3 4.06 3.41 -2.58
CA PRO A 3 5.48 3.06 -2.57
C PRO A 3 6.03 2.96 -4.00
N ASP A 4 7.35 3.04 -4.17
CA ASP A 4 7.96 2.86 -5.48
C ASP A 4 7.80 1.42 -6.00
N ASN A 5 7.76 1.27 -7.31
CA ASN A 5 7.73 -0.04 -8.00
C ASN A 5 8.91 -0.15 -8.98
N PRO A 6 10.14 -0.31 -8.46
CA PRO A 6 11.34 -0.20 -9.27
C PRO A 6 11.54 -1.37 -10.24
N PHE A 7 10.82 -2.48 -10.04
CA PHE A 7 10.87 -3.66 -10.90
C PHE A 7 9.71 -3.73 -11.92
N GLY A 8 8.84 -2.72 -11.96
CA GLY A 8 7.75 -2.66 -12.95
C GLY A 8 6.72 -3.77 -12.80
N PHE A 9 6.38 -4.18 -11.57
CA PHE A 9 5.33 -5.17 -11.35
C PHE A 9 3.95 -4.66 -11.82
N PRO A 10 3.04 -5.55 -12.27
CA PRO A 10 1.82 -5.17 -12.97
C PRO A 10 0.70 -4.71 -12.02
N PHE A 11 0.94 -3.63 -11.25
CA PHE A 11 0.02 -3.14 -10.21
C PHE A 11 -0.96 -2.06 -10.67
N GLU A 12 -0.84 -1.58 -11.91
CA GLU A 12 -1.62 -0.45 -12.42
C GLU A 12 -3.13 -0.69 -12.28
N GLU A 13 -3.64 -1.82 -12.78
CA GLU A 13 -5.07 -2.16 -12.72
C GLU A 13 -5.58 -2.28 -11.27
N ALA A 14 -4.75 -2.78 -10.33
CA ALA A 14 -5.11 -2.86 -8.92
C ALA A 14 -5.23 -1.46 -8.31
N CYS A 15 -4.27 -0.58 -8.62
CA CYS A 15 -4.27 0.81 -8.18
C CYS A 15 -5.48 1.57 -8.74
N GLN A 16 -5.79 1.43 -10.03
CA GLN A 16 -6.95 2.06 -10.66
C GLN A 16 -8.26 1.64 -9.99
N ARG A 17 -8.43 0.34 -9.70
CA ARG A 17 -9.63 -0.16 -9.00
C ARG A 17 -9.72 0.32 -7.54
N HIS A 18 -8.59 0.41 -6.84
CA HIS A 18 -8.53 0.97 -5.48
C HIS A 18 -8.94 2.44 -5.46
N ASP A 19 -8.39 3.24 -6.38
CA ASP A 19 -8.72 4.65 -6.57
C ASP A 19 -10.20 4.85 -6.90
N PHE A 20 -10.76 4.02 -7.80
CA PHE A 20 -12.18 4.02 -8.11
C PHE A 20 -13.02 3.79 -6.86
N GLY A 21 -12.68 2.77 -6.05
CA GLY A 21 -13.36 2.48 -4.80
C GLY A 21 -13.30 3.64 -3.81
N TYR A 22 -12.11 4.23 -3.61
CA TYR A 22 -11.91 5.37 -2.72
C TYR A 22 -12.74 6.59 -3.14
N ARG A 23 -12.68 6.97 -4.42
CA ARG A 23 -13.37 8.15 -4.94
C ARG A 23 -14.89 8.00 -4.84
N ASN A 24 -15.44 6.86 -5.27
CA ASN A 24 -16.89 6.66 -5.26
C ASN A 24 -17.45 6.54 -3.85
N TYR A 25 -16.81 5.77 -2.95
CA TYR A 25 -17.30 5.66 -1.57
C TYR A 25 -17.23 6.99 -0.82
N LYS A 26 -16.25 7.86 -1.15
CA LYS A 26 -16.18 9.23 -0.62
C LYS A 26 -17.30 10.10 -1.19
N ALA A 27 -17.53 10.07 -2.50
CA ALA A 27 -18.58 10.84 -3.17
C ALA A 27 -19.98 10.45 -2.67
N GLU A 28 -20.20 9.17 -2.40
CA GLU A 28 -21.45 8.61 -1.87
C GLU A 28 -21.56 8.70 -0.34
N GLN A 29 -20.63 9.40 0.33
CA GLN A 29 -20.61 9.62 1.78
C GLN A 29 -20.65 8.33 2.63
N ARG A 30 -20.14 7.21 2.09
CA ARG A 30 -20.09 5.91 2.77
C ARG A 30 -18.66 5.40 2.97
N PHE A 31 -17.67 6.30 2.96
CA PHE A 31 -16.25 5.99 3.19
C PHE A 31 -15.93 5.78 4.69
N THR A 32 -16.57 4.78 5.30
CA THR A 32 -16.36 4.39 6.70
C THR A 32 -15.06 3.59 6.87
N LYS A 33 -14.57 3.43 8.12
CA LYS A 33 -13.39 2.59 8.43
C LYS A 33 -13.55 1.15 7.92
N GLU A 34 -14.75 0.59 8.03
CA GLU A 34 -15.06 -0.76 7.56
C GLU A 34 -15.05 -0.85 6.03
N ASN A 35 -15.69 0.10 5.35
CA ASN A 35 -15.72 0.12 3.89
C ASN A 35 -14.33 0.39 3.30
N ARG A 36 -13.54 1.27 3.91
CA ARG A 36 -12.12 1.46 3.59
C ARG A 36 -11.35 0.15 3.71
N LYS A 37 -11.50 -0.57 4.84
CA LYS A 37 -10.86 -1.88 5.05
C LYS A 37 -11.26 -2.89 3.95
N LYS A 38 -12.52 -2.90 3.51
CA LYS A 38 -12.96 -3.77 2.40
C LYS A 38 -12.29 -3.41 1.08
N ILE A 39 -12.19 -2.11 0.75
CA ILE A 39 -11.51 -1.63 -0.45
C ILE A 39 -10.01 -2.00 -0.40
N ASP A 40 -9.34 -1.73 0.71
CA ASP A 40 -7.92 -2.08 0.90
C ASP A 40 -7.68 -3.60 0.82
N SER A 41 -8.58 -4.40 1.40
CA SER A 41 -8.48 -5.87 1.34
C SER A 41 -8.65 -6.40 -0.10
N ASN A 42 -9.53 -5.79 -0.88
CA ASN A 42 -9.70 -6.11 -2.29
C ASN A 42 -8.48 -5.69 -3.12
N PHE A 43 -7.86 -4.56 -2.79
CA PHE A 43 -6.61 -4.12 -3.39
C PHE A 43 -5.47 -5.12 -3.17
N LEU A 44 -5.27 -5.61 -1.93
CA LEU A 44 -4.28 -6.65 -1.66
C LEU A 44 -4.52 -7.92 -2.50
N LYS A 45 -5.79 -8.35 -2.63
CA LYS A 45 -6.14 -9.52 -3.46
C LYS A 45 -5.75 -9.30 -4.92
N ASP A 46 -6.01 -8.12 -5.49
CA ASP A 46 -5.64 -7.84 -6.87
C ASP A 46 -4.14 -7.84 -7.07
N LEU A 47 -3.40 -7.15 -6.20
CA LEU A 47 -1.94 -7.11 -6.24
C LEU A 47 -1.37 -8.54 -6.23
N GLN A 48 -1.88 -9.39 -5.33
CA GLN A 48 -1.46 -10.79 -5.22
C GLN A 48 -1.82 -11.64 -6.44
N ASN A 49 -2.99 -11.40 -7.04
CA ASN A 49 -3.45 -12.08 -8.24
C ASN A 49 -2.64 -11.67 -9.47
N GLN A 50 -2.39 -10.37 -9.65
CA GLN A 50 -1.58 -9.83 -10.74
C GLN A 50 -0.14 -10.34 -10.69
N CYS A 51 0.40 -10.59 -9.49
CA CYS A 51 1.72 -11.21 -9.36
C CYS A 51 1.83 -12.62 -9.95
N SER A 52 0.73 -13.34 -10.18
CA SER A 52 0.77 -14.70 -10.76
C SER A 52 1.33 -14.74 -12.19
N THR A 53 1.33 -13.60 -12.91
CA THR A 53 1.87 -13.49 -14.26
C THR A 53 3.36 -13.15 -14.30
N THR A 54 3.97 -12.88 -13.14
CA THR A 54 5.37 -12.46 -13.02
C THR A 54 6.30 -13.64 -12.80
N LYS A 55 7.55 -13.56 -13.26
CA LYS A 55 8.57 -14.61 -13.04
C LYS A 55 9.06 -14.68 -11.59
N VAL A 56 8.96 -13.58 -10.84
CA VAL A 56 9.45 -13.44 -9.46
C VAL A 56 8.29 -13.21 -8.49
N VAL A 57 7.31 -14.12 -8.52
CA VAL A 57 6.05 -14.04 -7.78
C VAL A 57 6.23 -13.69 -6.30
N LYS A 58 7.24 -14.24 -5.62
CA LYS A 58 7.53 -13.97 -4.20
C LYS A 58 7.83 -12.49 -3.95
N VAL A 59 8.70 -11.89 -4.77
CA VAL A 59 9.10 -10.48 -4.64
C VAL A 59 7.94 -9.57 -5.00
N CYS A 60 7.21 -9.88 -6.08
CA CYS A 60 6.03 -9.13 -6.46
C CYS A 60 4.99 -9.12 -5.33
N ARG A 61 4.66 -10.29 -4.76
CA ARG A 61 3.69 -10.37 -3.66
C ARG A 61 4.17 -9.65 -2.40
N ALA A 62 5.47 -9.66 -2.12
CA ALA A 62 6.05 -8.90 -1.01
C ALA A 62 5.87 -7.39 -1.23
N LEU A 63 6.17 -6.85 -2.42
CA LEU A 63 5.89 -5.44 -2.72
C LEU A 63 4.39 -5.12 -2.65
N GLY A 64 3.53 -6.05 -3.09
CA GLY A 64 2.08 -5.91 -2.97
C GLY A 64 1.62 -5.74 -1.51
N LYS A 65 2.26 -6.42 -0.55
CA LYS A 65 2.00 -6.20 0.88
C LYS A 65 2.44 -4.80 1.33
N VAL A 66 3.58 -4.31 0.85
CA VAL A 66 4.06 -2.94 1.14
C VAL A 66 3.04 -1.91 0.67
N TYR A 67 2.50 -2.07 -0.55
CA TYR A 67 1.45 -1.21 -1.10
C TYR A 67 0.17 -1.23 -0.25
N TYR A 68 -0.29 -2.41 0.14
CA TYR A 68 -1.45 -2.57 1.01
C TYR A 68 -1.26 -1.88 2.37
N TRP A 69 -0.13 -2.12 3.05
CA TRP A 69 0.09 -1.52 4.36
C TRP A 69 0.35 -0.02 4.28
N ALA A 70 0.92 0.48 3.19
CA ALA A 70 1.06 1.92 2.96
C ALA A 70 -0.32 2.62 2.90
N VAL A 71 -1.29 2.06 2.17
CA VAL A 71 -2.65 2.66 2.13
C VAL A 71 -3.38 2.52 3.47
N ARG A 72 -3.11 1.46 4.24
CA ARG A 72 -3.67 1.29 5.59
C ARG A 72 -3.11 2.29 6.60
N ALA A 73 -1.79 2.50 6.58
CA ALA A 73 -1.07 3.37 7.49
C ALA A 73 -1.27 4.86 7.17
N PHE A 74 -1.31 5.21 5.89
CA PHE A 74 -1.21 6.60 5.43
C PHE A 74 -2.40 7.08 4.57
N GLY A 75 -3.27 6.17 4.11
CA GLY A 75 -4.39 6.50 3.20
C GLY A 75 -5.64 7.06 3.91
N GLY A 76 -5.60 7.21 5.22
CA GLY A 76 -6.68 7.78 6.02
C GLY A 76 -6.66 9.30 6.03
N SER A 77 -7.28 9.94 5.04
CA SER A 77 -7.58 11.38 5.11
C SER A 77 -8.70 11.61 6.12
N GLY A 78 -8.32 11.97 7.35
CA GLY A 78 -9.09 12.66 8.39
C GLY A 78 -10.58 12.34 8.55
N GLN A 79 -10.92 11.53 9.56
CA GLN A 79 -12.11 11.76 10.36
C GLN A 79 -11.85 11.39 11.84
N THR A 80 -12.19 12.34 12.71
CA THR A 80 -12.06 12.41 14.19
C THR A 80 -10.69 12.86 14.71
N LYS A 81 -10.55 13.97 15.45
CA LYS A 81 -11.47 14.56 16.43
C LYS A 81 -11.70 16.07 16.23
N ARG A 82 -12.97 16.49 16.17
CA ARG A 82 -13.39 17.78 16.73
C ARG A 82 -13.45 17.53 18.23
N ASP A 83 -12.33 17.67 18.92
CA ASP A 83 -12.23 17.80 20.38
C ASP A 83 -10.77 18.14 20.64
N GLU A 84 -10.44 19.42 20.48
CA GLU A 84 -9.35 20.19 21.11
C GLU A 84 -8.97 21.36 20.19
N VAL A 85 -9.05 22.56 20.77
CA VAL A 85 -8.81 23.86 20.13
C VAL A 85 -7.36 23.93 19.65
N GLY A 86 -7.15 24.20 18.36
CA GLY A 86 -5.83 24.41 17.78
C GLY A 86 -5.93 25.04 16.38
N ASP A 87 -5.41 26.25 16.28
CA ASP A 87 -5.32 27.14 15.12
C ASP A 87 -4.67 26.50 13.86
N GLY A 88 -5.16 26.91 12.68
CA GLY A 88 -4.41 26.85 11.42
C GLY A 88 -4.24 25.50 10.71
N ASN A 89 -4.98 25.29 9.61
CA ASN A 89 -4.57 24.47 8.47
C ASN A 89 -4.23 22.98 8.76
N GLY A 90 -5.23 22.21 9.19
CA GLY A 90 -5.08 20.79 9.54
C GLY A 90 -4.94 19.84 8.33
N ASN A 91 -3.75 19.79 7.73
CA ASN A 91 -3.33 18.71 6.82
C ASN A 91 -2.59 17.59 7.60
N GLY A 92 -3.17 17.13 8.71
CA GLY A 92 -2.59 16.12 9.57
C GLY A 92 -2.95 14.70 9.11
N THR A 93 -1.99 13.97 8.56
CA THR A 93 -2.14 12.54 8.27
C THR A 93 -2.33 11.80 9.60
N VAL A 94 -3.52 11.23 9.83
CA VAL A 94 -3.70 10.32 10.97
C VAL A 94 -2.96 9.03 10.61
N ILE A 95 -1.76 8.87 11.17
CA ILE A 95 -0.97 7.65 11.02
C ILE A 95 -1.60 6.57 11.90
N ASP A 96 -2.07 5.50 11.29
CA ASP A 96 -2.50 4.31 12.02
C ASP A 96 -1.25 3.56 12.50
N ALA A 97 -0.87 3.75 13.77
CA ALA A 97 0.40 3.25 14.32
C ALA A 97 0.53 1.72 14.21
N GLU A 98 -0.57 0.99 14.39
CA GLU A 98 -0.61 -0.47 14.22
C GLU A 98 -0.34 -0.84 12.76
N ALA A 99 -1.01 -0.16 11.81
CA ALA A 99 -0.76 -0.40 10.40
C ALA A 99 0.65 0.04 9.95
N LYS A 100 1.25 1.02 10.63
CA LYS A 100 2.63 1.46 10.35
C LYS A 100 3.65 0.39 10.75
N GLU A 101 3.45 -0.28 11.88
CA GLU A 101 4.32 -1.39 12.28
C GLU A 101 4.29 -2.52 11.23
N GLU A 102 3.09 -2.84 10.72
CA GLU A 102 2.93 -3.83 9.67
C GLU A 102 3.52 -3.39 8.31
N TYR A 103 3.48 -2.08 8.02
CA TYR A 103 4.17 -1.51 6.86
C TYR A 103 5.69 -1.70 6.97
N ASP A 104 6.29 -1.40 8.12
CA ASP A 104 7.73 -1.55 8.33
C ASP A 104 8.16 -3.03 8.22
N LYS A 105 7.35 -3.97 8.76
CA LYS A 105 7.57 -5.41 8.59
C LYS A 105 7.48 -5.85 7.12
N ALA A 106 6.48 -5.37 6.39
CA ALA A 106 6.31 -5.69 4.98
C ALA A 106 7.47 -5.15 4.13
N LEU A 107 7.99 -3.98 4.47
CA LEU A 107 9.15 -3.40 3.80
C LEU A 107 10.40 -4.26 4.03
N ALA A 108 10.65 -4.69 5.27
CA ALA A 108 11.75 -5.60 5.59
C ALA A 108 11.63 -6.95 4.86
N GLU A 109 10.42 -7.52 4.78
CA GLU A 109 10.15 -8.75 4.01
C GLU A 109 10.46 -8.56 2.51
N TYR A 110 10.03 -7.43 1.94
CA TYR A 110 10.28 -7.09 0.55
C TYR A 110 11.79 -6.93 0.27
N GLU A 111 12.50 -6.17 1.10
CA GLU A 111 13.95 -6.01 0.96
C GLU A 111 14.70 -7.33 1.03
N GLN A 112 14.32 -8.21 1.96
CA GLN A 112 14.91 -9.54 2.06
C GLN A 112 14.63 -10.37 0.80
N ALA A 113 13.38 -10.37 0.31
CA ALA A 113 13.00 -11.10 -0.89
C ALA A 113 13.75 -10.60 -2.14
N VAL A 114 13.96 -9.28 -2.25
CA VAL A 114 14.76 -8.70 -3.33
C VAL A 114 16.22 -9.15 -3.24
N LYS A 115 16.84 -9.06 -2.06
CA LYS A 115 18.23 -9.50 -1.83
C LYS A 115 18.41 -10.99 -2.20
N GLU A 116 17.47 -11.84 -1.83
CA GLU A 116 17.48 -13.27 -2.19
C GLU A 116 17.37 -13.48 -3.71
N ALA A 117 16.41 -12.81 -4.36
CA ALA A 117 16.21 -12.92 -5.81
C ALA A 117 17.42 -12.39 -6.61
N GLN A 118 18.04 -11.30 -6.15
CA GLN A 118 19.26 -10.74 -6.74
C GLN A 118 20.45 -11.70 -6.62
N LYS A 119 20.65 -12.33 -5.44
CA LYS A 119 21.70 -13.36 -5.26
C LYS A 119 21.52 -14.56 -6.19
N GLN A 120 20.28 -14.86 -6.55
CA GLN A 120 19.94 -15.93 -7.49
C GLN A 120 19.96 -15.49 -8.96
N GLY A 121 20.28 -14.22 -9.25
CA GLY A 121 20.25 -13.66 -10.60
C GLY A 121 18.84 -13.51 -11.19
N ALA A 122 17.80 -13.64 -10.38
CA ALA A 122 16.40 -13.56 -10.81
C ALA A 122 15.88 -12.10 -10.93
N LEU A 123 16.58 -11.14 -10.31
CA LEU A 123 16.31 -9.71 -10.41
C LEU A 123 17.59 -8.91 -10.63
N PRO A 124 17.53 -7.76 -11.34
CA PRO A 124 18.66 -6.86 -11.47
C PRO A 124 19.03 -6.24 -10.12
N MET A 125 20.33 -5.92 -9.97
CA MET A 125 20.80 -5.09 -8.87
C MET A 125 20.27 -3.66 -9.08
N LEU A 126 19.68 -3.09 -8.04
CA LEU A 126 19.24 -1.69 -8.04
C LEU A 126 20.18 -0.90 -7.14
N ASP A 127 20.62 0.27 -7.60
CA ASP A 127 21.50 1.14 -6.81
C ASP A 127 20.81 1.75 -5.59
N LYS A 128 19.46 1.76 -5.56
CA LYS A 128 18.61 2.11 -4.41
C LYS A 128 17.31 1.31 -4.44
N ILE A 129 16.99 0.62 -3.35
CA ILE A 129 15.67 0.06 -3.09
C ILE A 129 15.06 0.97 -2.03
N ILE A 130 14.28 1.95 -2.47
CA ILE A 130 13.43 2.89 -1.72
C ILE A 130 14.10 3.56 -0.51
#